data_AF-A0A3M2YTB7-F1
#
_entry.id   AF-A0A3M2YTB7-F1
#
_cell.length_a   1.000
_cell.length_b   1.000
_cell.length_c   1.000
_cell.angle_alpha   90.00
_cell.angle_beta   90.00
_cell.angle_gamma   90.00
#
_symmetry.space_group_name_H-M   'P 1'
#
loop_
_entity.id
_entity.type
_entity.pdbx_description
1 polymer ?
#
loop_
_entity_poly.entity_id
_entity_poly.type
_entity_poly.pdbx_seq_one_letter_code
_entity_poly.pdbx_strand_id
1 'polypeptide(L)'
;MDKFTRQILDQTGLLVMIGKSERGPTAIEAIRDHKAVYLMAVGGAAYLVAQAIKKSRVVAFAELGMEAIYEFEVKDMPVTVAVDSTGESVHITGPQIWQKKISDSLAVEVQ
;
A
#
# COMPACT_ATOMS: atom_id res chain seq x y z
N MET A 1 9.94 4.36 -1.76
CA MET A 1 10.63 3.10 -2.12
C MET A 1 10.46 2.71 -3.58
N ASP A 2 9.80 3.54 -4.41
CA ASP A 2 9.47 3.22 -5.80
C ASP A 2 10.70 2.87 -6.66
N LYS A 3 11.79 3.63 -6.52
CA LYS A 3 13.06 3.37 -7.22
C LYS A 3 13.65 1.98 -6.97
N PHE A 4 13.37 1.38 -5.81
CA PHE A 4 13.89 0.08 -5.41
C PHE A 4 12.88 -1.05 -5.58
N THR A 5 11.62 -0.72 -5.86
CA THR A 5 10.51 -1.70 -5.84
C THR A 5 10.75 -2.83 -6.85
N ARG A 6 11.10 -2.49 -8.09
CA ARG A 6 11.41 -3.50 -9.12
C ARG A 6 12.53 -4.44 -8.69
N GLN A 7 13.67 -3.88 -8.26
CA GLN A 7 14.81 -4.68 -7.82
C GLN A 7 14.44 -5.63 -6.68
N ILE A 8 13.69 -5.16 -5.68
CA ILE A 8 13.26 -5.99 -4.55
C ILE A 8 12.35 -7.13 -5.03
N LEU A 9 11.36 -6.83 -5.88
CA LEU A 9 10.45 -7.85 -6.41
C LEU A 9 11.20 -8.91 -7.24
N ASP A 10 12.10 -8.48 -8.12
CA ASP A 10 12.90 -9.37 -8.98
C ASP A 10 13.78 -10.33 -8.15
N GLN A 11 14.34 -9.85 -7.03
CA GLN A 11 15.35 -10.61 -6.27
C GLN A 11 14.77 -11.46 -5.13
N THR A 12 13.60 -11.12 -4.61
CA THR A 12 13.08 -11.73 -3.37
C THR A 12 11.81 -12.54 -3.57
N GLY A 13 11.10 -12.36 -4.69
CA GLY A 13 9.76 -12.94 -4.87
C GLY A 13 8.72 -12.37 -3.89
N LEU A 14 8.96 -11.16 -3.34
CA LEU A 14 8.04 -10.48 -2.43
C LEU A 14 6.66 -10.33 -3.08
N LEU A 15 5.62 -10.82 -2.38
CA LEU A 15 4.25 -10.82 -2.90
C LEU A 15 3.46 -9.56 -2.53
N VAL A 16 3.73 -9.00 -1.35
CA VAL A 16 2.91 -7.93 -0.77
C VAL A 16 3.81 -6.89 -0.13
N MET A 17 3.48 -5.62 -0.36
CA MET A 17 4.09 -4.47 0.30
C MET A 17 3.02 -3.70 1.06
N ILE A 18 3.35 -3.20 2.26
CA ILE A 18 2.47 -2.32 3.04
C ILE A 18 3.17 -0.97 3.20
N GLY A 19 2.46 0.12 2.92
CA GLY A 19 3.00 1.46 3.11
C GLY A 19 1.90 2.52 3.28
N LYS A 20 2.26 3.76 3.02
CA LYS A 20 1.34 4.89 2.95
C LYS A 20 1.51 5.62 1.62
N SER A 21 0.48 6.37 1.23
CA SER A 21 0.41 7.16 -0.01
C SER A 21 0.39 6.33 -1.29
N GLU A 22 0.17 7.03 -2.41
CA GLU A 22 0.17 6.51 -3.76
C GLU A 22 1.55 5.97 -4.19
N ARG A 23 1.53 5.15 -5.23
CA ARG A 23 2.72 4.66 -5.91
C ARG A 23 2.82 5.34 -7.28
N GLY A 24 4.03 5.68 -7.68
CA GLY A 24 4.31 6.20 -9.01
C GLY A 24 4.22 5.13 -10.09
N PRO A 25 4.20 5.53 -11.38
CA PRO A 25 4.01 4.61 -12.51
C PRO A 25 5.01 3.46 -12.55
N THR A 26 6.29 3.73 -12.26
CA THR A 26 7.36 2.72 -12.24
C THR A 26 7.13 1.62 -11.21
N ALA A 27 6.59 1.98 -10.03
CA ALA A 27 6.28 0.99 -9.00
C ALA A 27 5.01 0.21 -9.36
N ILE A 28 3.98 0.86 -9.91
CA ILE A 28 2.75 0.20 -10.38
C ILE A 28 3.05 -0.84 -11.46
N GLU A 29 3.90 -0.47 -12.43
CA GLU A 29 4.34 -1.39 -13.48
C GLU A 29 5.08 -2.60 -12.90
N ALA A 30 6.04 -2.35 -12.00
CA ALA A 30 6.77 -3.42 -11.33
C ALA A 30 5.83 -4.35 -10.54
N ILE A 31 4.82 -3.81 -9.85
CA ILE A 31 3.82 -4.59 -9.13
C ILE A 31 3.03 -5.50 -10.09
N ARG A 32 2.55 -4.95 -11.21
CA ARG A 32 1.79 -5.69 -12.23
C ARG A 32 2.59 -6.84 -12.83
N ASP A 33 3.82 -6.58 -13.23
CA ASP A 33 4.67 -7.55 -13.91
C ASP A 33 4.99 -8.76 -13.02
N HIS A 34 5.13 -8.52 -11.71
CA HIS A 34 5.41 -9.57 -10.71
C HIS A 34 4.16 -10.17 -10.07
N LYS A 35 2.96 -9.71 -10.44
CA LYS A 35 1.70 -10.09 -9.77
C LYS A 35 1.72 -9.87 -8.26
N ALA A 36 2.46 -8.85 -7.83
CA ALA A 36 2.50 -8.42 -6.43
C ALA A 36 1.29 -7.53 -6.11
N VAL A 37 1.14 -7.16 -4.83
CA VAL A 37 0.09 -6.23 -4.37
C VAL A 37 0.70 -5.18 -3.45
N TYR A 38 0.23 -3.94 -3.56
CA TYR A 38 0.55 -2.89 -2.60
C TYR A 38 -0.68 -2.54 -1.77
N LEU A 39 -0.53 -2.64 -0.46
CA LEU A 39 -1.54 -2.29 0.53
C LEU A 39 -1.17 -0.95 1.18
N MET A 40 -2.17 -0.11 1.41
CA MET A 40 -1.99 1.09 2.22
C MET A 40 -2.53 0.89 3.64
N ALA A 41 -1.74 1.31 4.63
CA ALA A 41 -2.19 1.51 5.99
C ALA A 41 -2.66 2.97 6.17
N VAL A 42 -3.56 3.20 7.14
CA VAL A 42 -4.08 4.54 7.43
C VAL A 42 -2.98 5.41 8.07
N GLY A 43 -2.57 6.46 7.35
CA GLY A 43 -1.61 7.44 7.85
C GLY A 43 -2.17 8.25 9.04
N GLY A 44 -1.30 8.58 10.00
CA GLY A 44 -1.69 9.36 11.19
C GLY A 44 -2.31 8.55 12.33
N ALA A 45 -2.74 7.31 12.07
CA ALA A 45 -3.33 6.40 13.06
C ALA A 45 -2.33 5.36 13.60
N ALA A 46 -1.04 5.70 13.69
CA ALA A 46 0.03 4.75 13.99
C ALA A 46 -0.19 3.98 15.31
N TYR A 47 -0.71 4.64 16.35
CA TYR A 47 -1.05 3.99 17.62
C TYR A 47 -2.09 2.88 17.45
N LEU A 48 -3.14 3.11 16.65
CA LEU A 48 -4.19 2.13 16.39
C LEU A 48 -3.67 0.99 15.52
N VAL A 49 -2.87 1.31 14.50
CA VAL A 49 -2.22 0.29 13.64
C VAL A 49 -1.29 -0.59 14.47
N ALA A 50 -0.55 -0.02 15.43
CA ALA A 50 0.35 -0.76 16.29
C ALA A 50 -0.38 -1.77 17.21
N GLN A 51 -1.68 -1.61 17.48
CA GLN A 51 -2.47 -2.59 18.25
C GLN A 51 -2.59 -3.95 17.52
N ALA A 52 -2.42 -3.97 16.20
CA ALA A 52 -2.39 -5.20 15.42
C ALA A 52 -1.06 -5.96 15.57
N ILE A 53 0.02 -5.32 16.02
CA ILE A 53 1.33 -5.95 16.23
C ILE A 53 1.29 -6.72 17.55
N LYS A 54 1.54 -8.03 17.49
CA LYS A 54 1.54 -8.95 18.65
C LYS A 54 2.94 -9.28 19.13
N LYS A 55 3.93 -9.30 18.24
CA LYS A 55 5.36 -9.43 18.57
C LYS A 55 6.20 -8.64 17.59
N SER A 56 7.38 -8.20 18.03
CA SER A 56 8.39 -7.55 17.20
C SER A 56 9.78 -8.00 17.61
N ARG A 57 10.66 -8.29 16.65
CA ARG A 57 12.09 -8.53 16.90
C ARG A 57 12.95 -7.89 15.82
N VAL A 58 14.12 -7.38 16.19
CA VAL A 58 15.13 -6.93 15.23
C VAL A 58 15.77 -8.16 14.60
N VAL A 59 15.87 -8.18 13.26
CA VAL A 59 16.49 -9.29 12.52
C VAL A 59 17.77 -8.88 11.79
N ALA A 60 17.95 -7.59 11.48
CA ALA A 60 19.19 -7.09 10.89
C ALA A 60 19.37 -5.58 11.15
N PHE A 61 20.63 -5.13 11.12
CA PHE A 61 21.04 -3.72 11.18
C PHE A 61 20.54 -2.98 12.42
N ALA A 62 20.74 -3.55 13.61
CA ALA A 62 20.25 -2.99 14.88
C ALA A 62 20.79 -1.56 15.15
N GLU A 63 21.96 -1.24 14.64
CA GLU A 63 22.59 0.08 14.72
C GLU A 63 21.80 1.19 14.01
N LEU A 64 20.89 0.84 13.09
CA LEU A 64 20.02 1.79 12.39
C LEU A 64 18.81 2.24 13.22
N GLY A 65 18.64 1.71 14.44
CA GLY A 65 17.57 2.09 15.35
C GLY A 65 16.20 1.83 14.71
N MET A 66 15.35 2.86 14.60
CA MET A 66 14.00 2.75 14.05
C MET A 66 13.94 2.31 12.58
N GLU A 67 15.05 2.41 11.83
CA GLU A 67 15.16 1.99 10.42
C GLU A 67 15.74 0.56 10.28
N ALA A 68 15.99 -0.14 11.40
CA ALA A 68 16.43 -1.54 11.36
C ALA A 68 15.38 -2.44 10.69
N ILE A 69 15.79 -3.64 10.27
CA ILE A 69 14.84 -4.62 9.74
C ILE A 69 14.21 -5.34 10.93
N TYR A 70 12.89 -5.29 10.99
CA TYR A 70 12.09 -5.94 12.02
C TYR A 70 11.23 -7.05 11.43
N GLU A 71 11.12 -8.14 12.16
CA GLU A 71 10.07 -9.12 11.96
C GLU A 71 8.93 -8.84 12.93
N PHE A 72 7.69 -8.79 12.41
CA PHE A 72 6.49 -8.56 13.17
C PHE A 72 5.52 -9.74 13.05
N GLU A 73 4.95 -10.17 14.17
CA GLU A 73 3.76 -11.01 14.18
C GLU A 73 2.54 -10.08 14.28
N VAL A 74 1.65 -10.12 13.30
CA VAL A 74 0.48 -9.23 13.23
C VAL A 74 -0.83 -10.00 13.21
N LYS A 75 -1.89 -9.42 13.77
CA LYS A 75 -3.26 -9.95 13.73
C LYS A 75 -4.23 -8.81 13.48
N ASP A 76 -5.16 -9.02 12.54
CA ASP A 76 -6.21 -8.07 12.18
C ASP A 76 -5.66 -6.68 11.80
N MET A 77 -4.56 -6.64 11.02
CA MET A 77 -3.92 -5.38 10.63
C MET A 77 -4.78 -4.61 9.63
N PRO A 78 -5.22 -3.37 9.94
CA PRO A 78 -6.13 -2.63 9.09
C PRO A 78 -5.37 -2.04 7.90
N VAL A 79 -5.58 -2.63 6.72
CA VAL A 79 -4.98 -2.20 5.45
C VAL A 79 -5.99 -2.29 4.32
N THR A 80 -5.73 -1.55 3.23
CA THR A 80 -6.59 -1.52 2.04
C THR A 80 -5.74 -1.75 0.79
N VAL A 81 -6.26 -2.48 -0.20
CA VAL A 81 -5.58 -2.65 -1.49
C VAL A 81 -5.49 -1.29 -2.18
N ALA A 82 -4.25 -0.83 -2.38
CA ALA A 82 -3.97 0.45 -3.00
C ALA A 82 -3.54 0.30 -4.46
N VAL A 83 -2.77 -0.74 -4.77
CA VAL A 83 -2.47 -1.21 -6.13
C VAL A 83 -2.64 -2.72 -6.18
N ASP A 84 -3.46 -3.21 -7.09
CA ASP A 84 -3.72 -4.64 -7.25
C ASP A 84 -2.67 -5.34 -8.16
N SER A 85 -2.81 -6.66 -8.32
CA SER A 85 -1.90 -7.47 -9.17
C SER A 85 -1.99 -7.21 -10.68
N THR A 86 -2.99 -6.43 -11.11
CA THR A 86 -3.15 -6.00 -12.50
C THR A 86 -2.53 -4.61 -12.75
N GLY A 87 -2.10 -3.94 -11.68
CA GLY A 87 -1.59 -2.57 -11.72
C GLY A 87 -2.69 -1.51 -11.63
N GLU A 88 -3.93 -1.89 -11.28
CA GLU A 88 -4.98 -0.91 -11.00
C GLU A 88 -4.69 -0.21 -9.67
N SER A 89 -4.68 1.13 -9.68
CA SER A 89 -4.42 1.96 -8.49
C SER A 89 -5.67 2.71 -8.07
N VAL A 90 -6.08 2.57 -6.81
CA VAL A 90 -7.22 3.27 -6.24
C VAL A 90 -7.02 4.79 -6.20
N HIS A 91 -5.77 5.27 -6.18
CA HIS A 91 -5.47 6.70 -6.24
C HIS A 91 -5.71 7.29 -7.64
N ILE A 92 -5.84 6.43 -8.65
CA ILE A 92 -6.20 6.81 -10.03
C ILE A 92 -7.69 6.58 -10.25
N THR A 93 -8.20 5.38 -9.94
CA THR A 93 -9.59 5.00 -10.24
C THR A 93 -10.59 5.59 -9.25
N GLY A 94 -10.22 5.74 -7.98
CA GLY A 94 -11.06 6.31 -6.93
C GLY A 94 -11.58 7.72 -7.27
N PRO A 95 -10.70 8.70 -7.56
CA PRO A 95 -11.13 10.05 -7.95
C PRO A 95 -12.06 10.06 -9.16
N GLN A 96 -11.78 9.24 -10.18
CA GLN A 96 -12.60 9.15 -11.40
C GLN A 96 -13.99 8.60 -11.12
N ILE A 97 -14.08 7.52 -10.32
CA ILE A 97 -15.35 6.91 -9.91
C ILE A 97 -16.20 7.93 -9.15
N TRP A 98 -15.62 8.64 -8.20
CA TRP A 98 -16.36 9.62 -7.39
C TRP A 98 -16.76 10.86 -8.18
N GLN A 99 -15.88 11.37 -9.06
CA GLN A 99 -16.22 12.48 -9.95
C GLN A 99 -17.45 12.14 -10.80
N LYS A 100 -17.50 10.94 -11.38
CA LYS A 100 -18.65 10.48 -12.15
C LYS A 100 -19.90 10.38 -11.29
N LYS A 101 -19.83 9.71 -10.14
CA LYS A 101 -20.97 9.55 -9.22
C LYS A 101 -21.56 10.89 -8.78
N ILE A 102 -20.72 11.86 -8.45
CA ILE A 102 -21.14 13.20 -8.03
C ILE A 102 -21.79 13.94 -9.21
N SER A 103 -21.21 13.85 -10.41
CA SER A 103 -21.80 14.44 -11.61
C SER A 103 -23.19 13.85 -11.91
N ASP A 104 -23.32 12.52 -11.82
CA ASP A 104 -24.56 11.82 -12.08
C ASP A 104 -25.64 12.18 -11.04
N SER A 105 -25.29 12.31 -9.75
CA SER A 105 -26.25 12.71 -8.72
C SER A 105 -26.75 14.15 -8.90
N LEU A 106 -25.87 15.08 -9.28
CA LEU A 106 -26.23 16.48 -9.52
C LEU A 106 -27.12 16.64 -10.76
N ALA A 107 -26.94 15.78 -11.78
CA ALA A 107 -27.80 15.81 -12.98
C ALA A 107 -29.25 15.38 -12.67
N VAL A 108 -29.45 14.52 -11.67
CA VAL A 108 -30.79 14.05 -11.24
C VAL A 108 -31.52 15.11 -10.40
N GLU A 109 -30.80 15.94 -9.63
CA GLU A 109 -31.42 17.01 -8.81
C GLU A 109 -31.92 18.22 -9.61
N VAL A 110 -31.51 18.36 -10.87
CA VAL A 110 -31.85 19.51 -11.74
C VAL A 110 -33.00 19.16 -12.71
N GLN A 111 -33.60 17.97 -12.61
CA GLN A 111 -34.76 17.54 -13.41
C GLN A 111 -36.07 17.57 -12.63
#